data_AF-A0A1M7J2R6-F1
#
_entry.id   AF-A0A1M7J2R6-F1
#
_cell.length_a   1.000
_cell.length_b   1.000
_cell.length_c   1.000
_cell.angle_alpha   90.00
_cell.angle_beta   90.00
_cell.angle_gamma   90.00
#
_symmetry.space_group_name_H-M   'P 1'
#
loop_
_entity.id
_entity.type
_entity.pdbx_description
1 polymer ?
#
loop_
_entity_poly.entity_id
_entity_poly.type
_entity_poly.pdbx_seq_one_letter_code
_entity_poly.pdbx_strand_id
1 'polypeptide(L)'
;MRQLVLSIMLCTGLVQFTSAQVGTSVYDTHLYKKGIYKTFQEFRANNPSVTGTITVKNKTPAAQVYLLSAPNELNLVDSTGKEQKVKKYWGYSDGISIYIKDNGLNKLEEIGYYCLYRIHSITSATPNRATGGMVFENTPPQTADKRVLNLITGDVYDLTMFNMRKYILSQDTALLREFNEDKQNKNKLIYYIQKFNQRNTPSW
;
A
#
# COMPACT_ATOMS: atom_id res chain seq x y z
N MET A 1 59.38 -2.99 55.48
CA MET A 1 58.13 -3.54 56.06
C MET A 1 56.94 -2.81 55.46
N ARG A 2 55.95 -3.57 54.96
CA ARG A 2 54.57 -3.16 54.57
C ARG A 2 54.46 -2.17 53.39
N GLN A 3 54.18 -2.67 52.18
CA GLN A 3 52.84 -2.87 51.60
C GLN A 3 51.98 -1.60 51.57
N LEU A 4 51.72 -1.08 50.36
CA LEU A 4 50.34 -0.87 49.89
C LEU A 4 50.32 -0.83 48.36
N VAL A 5 49.68 -1.84 47.77
CA VAL A 5 49.32 -1.90 46.35
C VAL A 5 47.99 -1.17 46.21
N LEU A 6 47.92 -0.13 45.36
CA LEU A 6 46.65 0.48 44.98
C LEU A 6 46.40 0.18 43.49
N SER A 7 45.67 -0.90 43.24
CA SER A 7 45.15 -1.25 41.92
C SER A 7 43.93 -0.39 41.61
N ILE A 8 44.05 0.55 40.67
CA ILE A 8 42.91 1.28 40.11
C ILE A 8 42.38 0.47 38.93
N MET A 9 41.35 -0.33 39.17
CA MET A 9 40.51 -0.91 38.12
C MET A 9 39.61 0.21 37.56
N LEU A 10 39.91 0.69 36.36
CA LEU A 10 39.03 1.60 35.62
C LEU A 10 38.03 0.76 34.82
N CYS A 11 36.83 0.56 35.37
CA CYS A 11 35.72 -0.08 34.67
C CYS A 11 34.86 0.96 33.93
N THR A 12 34.79 0.78 32.61
CA THR A 12 33.64 0.93 31.70
C THR A 12 32.93 2.27 31.56
N GLY A 13 32.91 2.72 30.30
CA GLY A 13 31.89 3.63 29.76
C GLY A 13 31.94 3.65 28.24
N LEU A 14 31.94 2.48 27.57
CA LEU A 14 31.67 2.43 26.13
C LEU A 14 30.21 2.81 25.93
N VAL A 15 29.96 4.08 25.63
CA VAL A 15 28.69 4.55 25.11
C VAL A 15 28.54 3.91 23.73
N GLN A 16 27.83 2.78 23.67
CA GLN A 16 27.38 2.23 22.40
C GLN A 16 26.33 3.19 21.87
N PHE A 17 26.75 4.08 20.96
CA PHE A 17 25.83 4.75 20.07
C PHE A 17 25.17 3.65 19.24
N THR A 18 23.97 3.22 19.63
CA THR A 18 23.09 2.46 18.77
C THR A 18 22.76 3.39 17.60
N SER A 19 23.45 3.21 16.48
CA SER A 19 23.03 3.79 15.21
C SER A 19 21.59 3.34 14.98
N ALA A 20 20.64 4.27 15.01
CA ALA A 20 19.31 4.00 14.51
C ALA A 20 19.48 3.45 13.09
N GLN A 21 19.04 2.22 12.84
CA GLN A 21 19.03 1.67 11.49
C GLN A 21 18.26 2.68 10.64
N VAL A 22 18.93 3.26 9.65
CA VAL A 22 18.26 4.04 8.60
C VAL A 22 17.23 3.10 8.00
N GLY A 23 15.96 3.36 8.29
CA GLY A 23 14.89 2.43 7.95
C GLY A 23 14.92 2.15 6.45
N THR A 24 14.93 0.88 6.09
CA THR A 24 15.04 0.45 4.68
C THR A 24 13.67 0.16 4.07
N SER A 25 12.57 0.38 4.80
CA SER A 25 11.24 0.03 4.33
C SER A 25 10.68 1.07 3.34
N VAL A 26 9.58 0.70 2.68
CA VAL A 26 8.81 1.64 1.84
C VAL A 26 8.20 2.79 2.64
N TYR A 27 7.94 2.59 3.94
CA TYR A 27 7.47 3.64 4.84
C TYR A 27 8.59 4.60 5.25
N ASP A 28 9.78 4.08 5.56
CA ASP A 28 10.85 4.92 6.09
C ASP A 28 11.48 5.81 5.02
N THR A 29 11.74 5.22 3.85
CA THR A 29 12.60 5.86 2.86
C THR A 29 11.86 6.83 1.95
N HIS A 30 10.63 6.51 1.55
CA HIS A 30 9.93 7.15 0.43
C HIS A 30 10.75 7.23 -0.88
N LEU A 31 11.86 6.47 -0.95
CA LEU A 31 12.79 6.37 -2.07
C LEU A 31 12.75 4.93 -2.58
N TYR A 32 11.84 4.68 -3.51
CA TYR A 32 11.51 3.32 -3.91
C TYR A 32 12.55 2.76 -4.88
N LYS A 33 13.03 1.54 -4.62
CA LYS A 33 13.92 0.86 -5.55
C LYS A 33 13.12 0.43 -6.77
N LYS A 34 13.55 0.88 -7.95
CA LYS A 34 12.93 0.50 -9.21
C LYS A 34 12.99 -1.01 -9.41
N GLY A 35 11.85 -1.63 -9.71
CA GLY A 35 11.78 -3.07 -9.93
C GLY A 35 10.43 -3.66 -9.56
N ILE A 36 10.33 -4.98 -9.70
CA ILE A 36 9.14 -5.76 -9.35
C ILE A 36 9.39 -6.46 -8.02
N TYR A 37 8.46 -6.27 -7.09
CA TYR A 37 8.41 -6.96 -5.82
C TYR A 37 7.55 -8.20 -5.98
N LYS A 38 8.14 -9.39 -5.91
CA LYS A 38 7.41 -10.66 -6.07
C LYS A 38 6.56 -10.99 -4.86
N THR A 39 7.02 -10.60 -3.67
CA THR A 39 6.38 -10.90 -2.39
C THR A 39 6.06 -9.62 -1.64
N PHE A 40 5.19 -9.74 -0.63
CA PHE A 40 4.90 -8.64 0.26
C PHE A 40 6.13 -8.22 1.08
N GLN A 41 6.94 -9.18 1.51
CA GLN A 41 8.16 -8.92 2.27
C GLN A 41 9.16 -8.10 1.44
N GLU A 42 9.35 -8.45 0.16
CA GLU A 42 10.16 -7.65 -0.77
C GLU A 42 9.62 -6.24 -0.90
N PHE A 43 8.31 -6.09 -1.07
CA PHE A 43 7.66 -4.78 -1.17
C PHE A 43 7.91 -3.96 0.09
N ARG A 44 7.56 -4.50 1.26
CA ARG A 44 7.68 -3.83 2.55
C ARG A 44 9.11 -3.40 2.84
N ALA A 45 10.08 -4.27 2.54
CA ALA A 45 11.50 -4.01 2.71
C ALA A 45 12.14 -3.18 1.58
N ASN A 46 11.35 -2.65 0.63
CA ASN A 46 11.82 -1.88 -0.52
C ASN A 46 12.99 -2.58 -1.25
N ASN A 47 12.87 -3.90 -1.45
CA ASN A 47 13.91 -4.76 -2.00
C ASN A 47 13.38 -5.63 -3.16
N PRO A 48 13.27 -5.08 -4.38
CA PRO A 48 12.71 -5.82 -5.52
C PRO A 48 13.65 -6.95 -5.95
N SER A 49 13.10 -8.13 -6.21
CA SER A 49 13.87 -9.30 -6.71
C SER A 49 14.01 -9.36 -8.23
N VAL A 50 13.27 -8.52 -8.97
CA VAL A 50 13.36 -8.44 -10.43
C VAL A 50 13.59 -7.01 -10.86
N THR A 51 14.67 -6.82 -11.58
CA THR A 51 15.12 -5.54 -12.14
C THR A 51 15.29 -5.66 -13.65
N GLY A 52 15.42 -4.54 -14.34
CA GLY A 52 15.61 -4.47 -15.79
C GLY A 52 14.65 -3.48 -16.44
N THR A 53 14.48 -3.60 -17.75
CA THR A 53 13.54 -2.79 -18.51
C THR A 53 12.14 -3.37 -18.33
N ILE A 54 11.30 -2.64 -17.60
CA ILE A 54 9.93 -3.01 -17.28
C ILE A 54 9.00 -2.03 -18.00
N THR A 55 8.00 -2.56 -18.69
CA THR A 55 6.97 -1.77 -19.39
C THR A 55 5.60 -2.04 -18.79
N VAL A 56 4.79 -0.99 -18.65
CA VAL A 56 3.39 -1.09 -18.25
C VAL A 56 2.54 -1.01 -19.51
N LYS A 57 1.74 -2.04 -19.77
CA LYS A 57 0.78 -2.05 -20.87
C LYS A 57 -0.62 -1.80 -20.36
N ASN A 58 -1.25 -0.75 -20.87
CA ASN A 58 -2.65 -0.44 -20.59
C ASN A 58 -3.57 -1.15 -21.59
N LYS A 59 -4.77 -1.50 -21.16
CA LYS A 59 -5.83 -2.07 -21.98
C LYS A 59 -6.96 -1.08 -22.16
N THR A 60 -7.57 -1.12 -23.34
CA THR A 60 -8.76 -0.32 -23.61
C THR A 60 -9.93 -0.77 -22.73
N PRO A 61 -10.89 0.11 -22.40
CA PRO A 61 -12.10 -0.27 -21.67
C PRO A 61 -12.85 -1.44 -22.30
N ALA A 62 -12.96 -1.46 -23.63
CA ALA A 62 -13.59 -2.55 -24.37
C ALA A 62 -12.87 -3.90 -24.14
N ALA A 63 -11.53 -3.92 -24.19
CA ALA A 63 -10.76 -5.13 -23.94
C ALA A 63 -10.87 -5.60 -22.49
N GLN A 64 -10.97 -4.69 -21.53
CA GLN A 64 -11.16 -5.04 -20.12
C GLN A 64 -12.51 -5.74 -19.88
N VAL A 65 -13.59 -5.20 -20.44
CA VAL A 65 -14.94 -5.80 -20.34
C VAL A 65 -14.99 -7.14 -21.09
N TYR A 66 -14.51 -7.18 -22.32
CA TYR A 66 -14.59 -8.39 -23.16
C TYR A 66 -13.74 -9.54 -22.61
N LEU A 67 -12.54 -9.25 -22.09
CA LEU A 67 -11.60 -10.26 -21.59
C LEU A 67 -11.67 -10.47 -20.07
N LEU A 68 -12.59 -9.78 -19.38
CA LEU A 68 -12.68 -9.74 -17.92
C LEU A 68 -11.29 -9.54 -17.27
N SER A 69 -10.54 -8.59 -17.82
CA SER A 69 -9.11 -8.47 -17.53
C SER A 69 -8.76 -7.13 -16.88
N ALA A 70 -7.75 -7.15 -16.02
CA ALA A 70 -7.23 -5.97 -15.35
C ALA A 70 -6.82 -4.86 -16.35
N PRO A 71 -6.97 -3.58 -15.97
CA PRO A 71 -6.72 -2.41 -16.82
C PRO A 71 -5.31 -2.30 -17.34
N ASN A 72 -4.34 -2.84 -16.62
CA ASN A 72 -2.95 -2.79 -17.01
C ASN A 72 -2.19 -4.04 -16.53
N GLU A 73 -1.03 -4.25 -17.12
CA GLU A 73 -0.14 -5.37 -16.80
C GLU A 73 1.33 -5.00 -16.99
N LEU A 74 2.19 -5.69 -16.25
CA LEU A 74 3.65 -5.55 -16.35
C LEU A 74 4.22 -6.52 -17.37
N ASN A 75 5.14 -6.02 -18.18
CA ASN A 75 6.01 -6.83 -19.01
C ASN A 75 7.48 -6.55 -18.66
N LEU A 76 8.29 -7.58 -18.72
CA LEU A 76 9.75 -7.48 -18.65
C LEU A 76 10.29 -7.62 -20.07
N VAL A 77 11.19 -6.73 -20.46
CA VAL A 77 11.92 -6.82 -21.73
C VAL A 77 13.17 -7.66 -21.49
N ASP A 78 13.32 -8.75 -22.23
CA ASP A 78 14.52 -9.58 -22.18
C ASP A 78 15.69 -8.96 -22.98
N SER A 79 16.86 -9.61 -22.94
CA SER A 79 18.07 -9.13 -23.64
C SER A 79 17.93 -9.08 -25.17
N THR A 80 16.90 -9.72 -25.74
CA THR A 80 16.61 -9.69 -27.18
C THR A 80 15.60 -8.60 -27.56
N GLY A 81 15.12 -7.83 -26.58
CA GLY A 81 14.09 -6.81 -26.77
C GLY A 81 12.67 -7.38 -26.77
N LYS A 82 12.49 -8.68 -26.50
CA LYS A 82 11.17 -9.31 -26.46
C LYS A 82 10.51 -9.07 -25.10
N GLU A 83 9.26 -8.67 -25.15
CA GLU A 83 8.45 -8.42 -23.96
C GLU A 83 7.77 -9.71 -23.47
N GLN A 84 7.88 -9.96 -22.17
CA GLN A 84 7.26 -11.09 -21.50
C GLN A 84 6.39 -10.61 -20.34
N LYS A 85 5.11 -11.00 -20.36
CA LYS A 85 4.16 -10.66 -19.31
C LYS A 85 4.55 -11.28 -17.98
N VAL A 86 4.62 -10.44 -16.95
CA VAL A 86 4.86 -10.87 -15.57
C VAL A 86 3.53 -11.24 -14.92
N LYS A 87 3.33 -12.54 -14.70
CA LYS A 87 2.04 -13.06 -14.20
C LYS A 87 1.87 -12.92 -12.69
N LYS A 88 2.95 -13.17 -11.92
CA LYS A 88 2.93 -13.22 -10.45
C LYS A 88 3.89 -12.18 -9.89
N TYR A 89 3.34 -11.22 -9.16
CA TYR A 89 4.07 -10.19 -8.42
C TYR A 89 3.12 -9.59 -7.39
N TRP A 90 3.68 -8.95 -6.37
CA TRP A 90 2.94 -8.26 -5.33
C TRP A 90 2.83 -6.76 -5.61
N GLY A 91 3.93 -6.14 -6.04
CA GLY A 91 3.97 -4.73 -6.38
C GLY A 91 5.08 -4.37 -7.38
N TYR A 92 5.16 -3.10 -7.70
CA TYR A 92 6.14 -2.55 -8.63
C TYR A 92 6.51 -1.12 -8.24
N SER A 93 7.73 -0.70 -8.55
CA SER A 93 8.10 0.70 -8.53
C SER A 93 8.84 1.09 -9.80
N ASP A 94 8.54 2.27 -10.33
CA ASP A 94 9.27 2.90 -11.42
C ASP A 94 10.50 3.70 -10.94
N GLY A 95 10.76 3.72 -9.63
CA GLY A 95 11.81 4.50 -8.98
C GLY A 95 11.32 5.83 -8.38
N ILE A 96 10.11 6.27 -8.71
CA ILE A 96 9.51 7.52 -8.24
C ILE A 96 8.21 7.24 -7.48
N SER A 97 7.36 6.42 -8.05
CA SER A 97 6.09 5.96 -7.48
C SER A 97 6.15 4.47 -7.19
N ILE A 98 5.29 4.05 -6.26
CA ILE A 98 5.13 2.65 -5.90
C ILE A 98 3.69 2.21 -6.11
N TYR A 99 3.53 1.01 -6.60
CA TYR A 99 2.28 0.44 -7.08
C TYR A 99 2.09 -0.95 -6.48
N ILE A 100 0.84 -1.31 -6.20
CA ILE A 100 0.48 -2.66 -5.76
C ILE A 100 -0.39 -3.35 -6.80
N LYS A 101 -0.33 -4.69 -6.79
CA LYS A 101 -1.17 -5.51 -7.67
C LYS A 101 -2.52 -5.80 -7.02
N ASP A 102 -3.55 -5.07 -7.44
CA ASP A 102 -4.93 -5.26 -7.01
C ASP A 102 -5.90 -4.88 -8.14
N ASN A 103 -6.41 -5.85 -8.89
CA ASN A 103 -7.07 -5.61 -10.18
C ASN A 103 -6.25 -4.68 -11.11
N GLY A 104 -5.00 -5.09 -11.40
CA GLY A 104 -4.02 -4.26 -12.10
C GLY A 104 -3.06 -3.58 -11.13
N LEU A 105 -2.33 -2.60 -11.63
CA LEU A 105 -1.41 -1.75 -10.88
C LEU A 105 -2.13 -0.51 -10.41
N ASN A 106 -2.17 -0.31 -9.10
CA ASN A 106 -2.66 0.92 -8.51
C ASN A 106 -1.54 1.62 -7.76
N LYS A 107 -1.39 2.91 -8.04
CA LYS A 107 -0.42 3.77 -7.36
C LYS A 107 -0.85 4.01 -5.93
N LEU A 108 0.08 3.88 -4.98
CA LEU A 108 -0.15 4.35 -3.61
C LEU A 108 -0.14 5.88 -3.61
N GLU A 109 -1.24 6.47 -3.13
CA GLU A 109 -1.44 7.92 -2.99
C GLU A 109 -0.95 8.42 -1.64
N GLU A 110 -1.07 7.60 -0.59
CA GLU A 110 -0.59 7.87 0.76
C GLU A 110 0.13 6.64 1.28
N ILE A 111 1.27 6.83 1.93
CA ILE A 111 2.09 5.77 2.47
C ILE A 111 2.29 6.06 3.96
N GLY A 112 1.79 5.16 4.79
CA GLY A 112 1.77 5.27 6.23
C GLY A 112 1.72 3.89 6.86
N TYR A 113 1.24 3.79 8.10
CA TYR A 113 0.82 2.50 8.65
C TYR A 113 -0.26 1.86 7.79
N TYR A 114 -1.20 2.69 7.37
CA TYR A 114 -2.18 2.38 6.36
C TYR A 114 -1.87 3.15 5.08
N CYS A 115 -1.65 2.45 3.98
CA CYS A 115 -1.49 3.07 2.67
C CYS A 115 -2.84 3.23 1.99
N LEU A 116 -3.04 4.36 1.29
CA LEU A 116 -4.24 4.60 0.48
C LEU A 116 -3.92 4.48 -1.00
N TYR A 117 -4.85 3.90 -1.75
CA TYR A 117 -4.80 3.89 -3.20
C TYR A 117 -6.21 3.83 -3.77
N ARG A 118 -6.32 4.17 -5.06
CA ARG A 118 -7.56 4.02 -5.81
C ARG A 118 -7.55 2.78 -6.67
N ILE A 119 -8.64 2.03 -6.68
CA ILE A 119 -8.87 0.95 -7.63
C ILE A 119 -9.66 1.49 -8.82
N HIS A 120 -9.16 1.24 -10.03
CA HIS A 120 -9.89 1.57 -11.24
C HIS A 120 -10.66 0.33 -11.68
N SER A 121 -11.86 0.13 -11.14
CA SER A 121 -12.78 -0.87 -11.69
C SER A 121 -13.56 -0.24 -12.84
N ILE A 122 -13.57 -0.88 -14.01
CA ILE A 122 -14.64 -0.63 -14.96
C ILE A 122 -15.85 -1.36 -14.42
N THR A 123 -16.71 -0.63 -13.70
CA THR A 123 -18.09 -1.11 -13.51
C THR A 123 -18.67 -1.27 -14.90
N SER A 124 -19.10 -2.48 -15.25
CA SER A 124 -19.94 -2.73 -16.40
C SER A 124 -21.31 -2.06 -16.19
N ALA A 125 -21.31 -0.73 -16.19
CA ALA A 125 -22.51 0.05 -16.45
C ALA A 125 -22.69 -0.01 -17.96
N THR A 126 -23.58 -0.90 -18.39
CA THR A 126 -24.13 -0.89 -19.74
C THR A 126 -24.56 0.55 -20.06
N PRO A 127 -24.15 1.13 -21.20
CA PRO A 127 -24.71 2.41 -21.60
C PRO A 127 -26.21 2.19 -21.79
N ASN A 128 -27.03 2.96 -21.07
CA ASN A 128 -28.45 3.10 -21.36
C ASN A 128 -28.58 3.57 -22.81
N ARG A 129 -28.70 2.61 -23.74
CA ARG A 129 -29.20 2.86 -25.09
C ARG A 129 -30.66 2.44 -25.08
N ALA A 130 -31.51 3.45 -25.18
CA ALA A 130 -32.94 3.36 -25.34
C ALA A 130 -33.34 2.22 -26.29
N THR A 131 -33.84 1.13 -25.71
CA THR A 131 -34.87 0.28 -26.28
C THR A 131 -35.89 0.07 -25.17
N GLY A 132 -37.12 0.52 -25.41
CA GLY A 132 -38.17 0.63 -24.40
C GLY A 132 -38.49 -0.69 -23.72
N GLY A 133 -38.54 -0.66 -22.38
CA GLY A 133 -39.04 -1.75 -21.56
C GLY A 133 -38.24 -1.92 -20.27
N MET A 134 -38.87 -1.58 -19.13
CA MET A 134 -38.44 -1.79 -17.74
C MET A 134 -37.29 -0.91 -17.22
N VAL A 135 -37.68 0.11 -16.44
CA VAL A 135 -36.80 0.94 -15.62
C VAL A 135 -36.40 0.15 -14.38
N PHE A 136 -35.12 -0.21 -14.24
CA PHE A 136 -34.54 -0.63 -12.97
C PHE A 136 -33.88 0.58 -12.30
N GLU A 137 -34.59 1.19 -11.36
CA GLU A 137 -34.18 2.40 -10.62
C GLU A 137 -33.16 2.11 -9.50
N ASN A 138 -32.26 1.14 -9.69
CA ASN A 138 -31.29 0.73 -8.68
C ASN A 138 -29.93 0.44 -9.31
N THR A 139 -29.29 1.49 -9.83
CA THR A 139 -27.84 1.42 -10.11
C THR A 139 -27.13 1.46 -8.75
N PRO A 140 -26.35 0.43 -8.36
CA PRO A 140 -25.61 0.47 -7.11
C PRO A 140 -24.65 1.66 -7.11
N PRO A 141 -24.52 2.38 -5.98
CA PRO A 141 -23.56 3.49 -5.88
C PRO A 141 -22.14 2.98 -6.12
N GLN A 142 -21.26 3.85 -6.64
CA GLN A 142 -19.83 3.60 -6.78
C GLN A 142 -19.30 2.96 -5.49
N THR A 143 -18.98 1.68 -5.56
CA THR A 143 -18.39 0.93 -4.45
C THR A 143 -16.97 1.42 -4.25
N ALA A 144 -16.77 2.26 -3.22
CA ALA A 144 -15.52 2.76 -2.67
C ALA A 144 -14.31 2.65 -3.62
N ASP A 145 -14.11 3.68 -4.45
CA ASP A 145 -12.94 3.80 -5.35
C ASP A 145 -11.60 3.72 -4.59
N LYS A 146 -11.60 3.85 -3.27
CA LYS A 146 -10.41 3.82 -2.42
C LYS A 146 -10.35 2.58 -1.54
N ARG A 147 -9.15 2.02 -1.47
CA ARG A 147 -8.81 0.89 -0.60
C ARG A 147 -7.65 1.27 0.31
N VAL A 148 -7.53 0.50 1.38
CA VAL A 148 -6.56 0.70 2.45
C VAL A 148 -5.72 -0.57 2.58
N LEU A 149 -4.41 -0.43 2.41
CA LEU A 149 -3.44 -1.49 2.67
C LEU A 149 -2.89 -1.33 4.09
N ASN A 150 -2.96 -2.37 4.91
CA ASN A 150 -2.20 -2.47 6.15
C ASN A 150 -0.75 -2.83 5.82
N LEU A 151 0.19 -1.90 6.07
CA LEU A 151 1.57 -2.11 5.69
C LEU A 151 2.31 -3.12 6.58
N ILE A 152 1.79 -3.45 7.77
CA ILE A 152 2.34 -4.50 8.64
C ILE A 152 2.00 -5.88 8.10
N THR A 153 0.72 -6.13 7.82
CA THR A 153 0.21 -7.47 7.52
C THR A 153 0.10 -7.78 6.03
N GLY A 154 -0.04 -6.74 5.19
CA GLY A 154 -0.29 -6.88 3.77
C GLY A 154 -1.78 -7.04 3.43
N ASP A 155 -2.65 -6.96 4.44
CA ASP A 155 -4.10 -7.03 4.25
C ASP A 155 -4.63 -5.79 3.55
N VAL A 156 -5.67 -5.98 2.74
CA VAL A 156 -6.34 -4.91 2.01
C VAL A 156 -7.80 -4.84 2.44
N TYR A 157 -8.26 -3.64 2.76
CA TYR A 157 -9.63 -3.35 3.16
C TYR A 157 -10.26 -2.31 2.24
N ASP A 158 -11.55 -2.45 1.97
CA ASP A 158 -12.32 -1.38 1.34
C ASP A 158 -12.51 -0.23 2.34
N LEU A 159 -12.42 1.02 1.88
CA LEU A 159 -12.56 2.19 2.74
C LEU A 159 -14.04 2.42 3.11
N THR A 160 -14.52 1.70 4.12
CA THR A 160 -15.90 1.71 4.60
C THR A 160 -15.98 1.97 6.10
N MET A 161 -17.13 2.48 6.56
CA MET A 161 -17.41 2.68 8.00
C MET A 161 -17.16 1.41 8.84
N PHE A 162 -17.52 0.24 8.30
CA PHE A 162 -17.36 -1.04 8.99
C PHE A 162 -15.88 -1.39 9.18
N ASN A 163 -15.09 -1.37 8.09
CA ASN A 163 -13.67 -1.70 8.16
C ASN A 163 -12.90 -0.68 9.00
N MET A 164 -13.30 0.59 8.96
CA MET A 164 -12.74 1.64 9.81
C MET A 164 -12.87 1.31 11.29
N ARG A 165 -14.05 0.85 11.74
CA ARG A 165 -14.27 0.49 13.16
C ARG A 165 -13.59 -0.81 13.55
N LYS A 166 -13.68 -1.82 12.69
CA LYS A 166 -13.32 -3.19 13.06
C LYS A 166 -11.84 -3.50 12.89
N TYR A 167 -11.24 -3.08 11.80
CA TYR A 167 -9.91 -3.53 11.38
C TYR A 167 -8.85 -2.44 11.33
N ILE A 168 -9.27 -1.18 11.17
CA ILE A 168 -8.34 -0.06 10.95
C ILE A 168 -8.12 0.72 12.26
N LEU A 169 -9.16 1.37 12.79
CA LEU A 169 -9.04 2.24 13.97
C LEU A 169 -9.07 1.47 15.29
N SER A 170 -9.36 0.16 15.28
CA SER A 170 -9.42 -0.65 16.51
C SER A 170 -8.10 -0.71 17.30
N GLN A 171 -6.97 -0.38 16.64
CA GLN A 171 -5.65 -0.30 17.26
C GLN A 171 -5.39 1.03 17.99
N ASP A 172 -6.15 2.10 17.68
CA ASP A 172 -6.08 3.41 18.36
C ASP A 172 -7.45 3.71 18.97
N THR A 173 -7.68 3.23 20.19
CA THR A 173 -8.98 3.31 20.87
C THR A 173 -9.45 4.76 21.08
N ALA A 174 -8.53 5.69 21.26
CA ALA A 174 -8.84 7.12 21.39
C ALA A 174 -9.37 7.69 20.05
N LEU A 175 -8.69 7.38 18.94
CA LEU A 175 -9.12 7.81 17.61
C LEU A 175 -10.42 7.09 17.17
N LEU A 176 -10.60 5.83 17.52
CA LEU A 176 -11.85 5.10 17.30
C LEU A 176 -13.02 5.76 18.05
N ARG A 177 -12.82 6.19 19.30
CA ARG A 177 -13.84 6.92 20.05
C ARG A 177 -14.19 8.23 19.36
N GLU A 178 -13.19 9.02 18.98
CA GLU A 178 -13.39 10.27 18.23
C GLU A 178 -14.19 10.03 16.93
N PHE A 179 -13.80 8.99 16.16
CA PHE A 179 -14.51 8.59 14.95
C PHE A 179 -15.97 8.21 15.22
N ASN A 180 -16.25 7.55 16.33
CA ASN A 180 -17.60 7.13 16.70
C ASN A 180 -18.49 8.29 17.14
N GLU A 181 -17.91 9.31 17.76
CA GLU A 181 -18.59 10.52 18.23
C GLU A 181 -18.80 11.58 17.13
N ASP A 182 -17.97 11.56 16.08
CA ASP A 182 -18.08 12.47 14.93
C ASP A 182 -19.30 12.14 14.05
N LYS A 183 -20.31 13.02 14.09
CA LYS A 183 -21.53 12.93 13.26
C LYS A 183 -21.26 12.99 11.75
N GLN A 184 -20.09 13.45 11.32
CA GLN A 184 -19.67 13.56 9.92
C GLN A 184 -18.64 12.49 9.53
N ASN A 185 -18.40 11.47 10.37
CA ASN A 185 -17.39 10.45 10.16
C ASN A 185 -17.45 9.79 8.77
N LYS A 186 -18.64 9.50 8.25
CA LYS A 186 -18.87 8.89 6.93
C LYS A 186 -18.23 9.67 5.79
N ASN A 187 -18.17 11.00 5.89
CA ASN A 187 -17.59 11.88 4.88
C ASN A 187 -16.09 12.15 5.10
N LYS A 188 -15.52 11.62 6.18
CA LYS A 188 -14.16 11.89 6.64
C LYS A 188 -13.30 10.64 6.74
N LEU A 189 -13.66 9.54 6.09
CA LEU A 189 -12.91 8.28 6.22
C LEU A 189 -11.42 8.43 5.93
N ILE A 190 -11.06 9.14 4.84
CA ILE A 190 -9.67 9.44 4.48
C ILE A 190 -8.97 10.25 5.57
N TYR A 191 -9.65 11.28 6.10
CA TYR A 191 -9.11 12.11 7.19
C TYR A 191 -8.73 11.26 8.41
N TYR A 192 -9.55 10.28 8.78
CA TYR A 192 -9.25 9.39 9.90
C TYR A 192 -8.11 8.41 9.62
N ILE A 193 -7.89 8.00 8.36
CA ILE A 193 -6.68 7.26 7.96
C ILE A 193 -5.44 8.13 8.13
N GLN A 194 -5.47 9.34 7.60
CA GLN A 194 -4.38 10.31 7.72
C GLN A 194 -4.03 10.60 9.17
N LYS A 195 -5.05 10.84 9.99
CA LYS A 195 -4.89 11.07 11.43
C LYS A 195 -4.32 9.84 12.13
N PHE A 196 -4.73 8.62 11.76
CA PHE A 196 -4.12 7.40 12.29
C PHE A 196 -2.63 7.32 11.93
N ASN A 197 -2.28 7.55 10.67
CA ASN A 197 -0.91 7.53 10.17
C ASN A 197 0.00 8.58 10.84
N GLN A 198 -0.54 9.73 11.24
CA GLN A 198 0.19 10.74 12.00
C GLN A 198 0.44 10.35 13.46
N ARG A 199 -0.41 9.49 14.02
CA ARG A 199 -0.38 9.08 15.43
C ARG A 199 0.36 7.77 15.65
N ASN A 200 0.52 6.96 14.61
CA ASN A 200 1.01 5.59 14.70
C ASN A 200 2.07 5.34 13.63
N THR A 201 3.16 4.71 14.06
CA THR A 201 4.28 4.32 13.19
C THR A 201 4.31 2.80 13.09
N PRO A 202 4.47 2.23 11.88
CA PRO A 202 4.73 0.80 11.71
C PRO A 202 5.86 0.29 12.60
N SER A 203 5.62 -0.81 13.31
CA SER A 203 6.67 -1.60 13.96
C SER A 203 6.69 -2.99 13.33
N TRP A 204 7.89 -3.43 12.92
CA TRP A 204 8.10 -4.62 12.09
C TRP A 204 8.52 -5.84 12.91
#